data_AF-A0A832QYW1-F1
#
_entry.id   AF-A0A832QYW1-F1
#
_cell.length_a   1.000
_cell.length_b   1.000
_cell.length_c   1.000
_cell.angle_alpha   90.00
_cell.angle_beta   90.00
_cell.angle_gamma   90.00
#
_symmetry.space_group_name_H-M   'P 1'
#
loop_
_entity.id
_entity.type
_entity.pdbx_description
1 polymer ?
#
loop_
_entity_poly.entity_id
_entity_poly.type
_entity_poly.pdbx_seq_one_letter_code
_entity_poly.pdbx_strand_id
1 'polypeptide(L)'
;MPKTCSDPCRHALNGPTMGTRWSALFFAPPGFDPAPVAAALQRAVDEIDAQMSLWRADSDLLRLNAAPPGDWVALPAQLMAVLALALRIGRASGGAFDIGVGDAVAAWGFGPA
;
A
#
# COMPACT_ATOMS: atom_id res chain seq x y z
N MET A 1 30.18 11.72 38.09
CA MET A 1 29.47 11.88 36.79
C MET A 1 28.41 10.81 36.71
N PRO A 2 27.10 11.12 36.80
CA PRO A 2 26.09 10.08 36.65
C PRO A 2 25.98 9.73 35.17
N LYS A 3 26.12 8.43 34.86
CA LYS A 3 25.72 7.87 33.56
C LYS A 3 24.21 7.98 33.47
N THR A 4 23.69 8.97 32.73
CA THR A 4 22.27 9.01 32.40
C THR A 4 21.97 7.92 31.39
N CYS A 5 21.35 6.84 31.88
CA CYS A 5 20.73 5.81 31.06
C CYS A 5 19.71 6.50 30.17
N SER A 6 20.04 6.64 28.88
CA SER A 6 19.18 7.25 27.88
C SER A 6 18.29 6.14 27.32
N ASP A 7 17.44 5.56 28.17
CA ASP A 7 16.54 4.50 27.73
C ASP A 7 15.60 5.06 26.67
N PRO A 8 15.52 4.43 25.49
CA PRO A 8 14.68 4.95 24.43
C PRO A 8 13.21 4.82 24.80
N CYS A 9 12.44 5.88 24.55
CA CYS A 9 11.02 5.94 24.77
C CYS A 9 10.28 5.16 23.68
N ARG A 10 9.25 4.41 24.07
CA ARG A 10 8.36 3.70 23.14
C ARG A 10 7.33 4.67 22.55
N HIS A 11 7.20 4.67 21.23
CA HIS A 11 6.16 5.37 20.48
C HIS A 11 5.23 4.38 19.79
N ALA A 12 3.94 4.69 19.76
CA ALA A 12 2.91 3.93 19.06
C ALA A 12 2.06 4.89 18.21
N LEU A 13 2.12 4.72 16.89
CA LEU A 13 1.43 5.54 15.90
C LEU A 13 0.44 4.67 15.12
N ASN A 14 -0.61 5.30 14.61
CA ASN A 14 -1.62 4.65 13.79
C ASN A 14 -2.39 5.69 12.96
N GLY A 15 -3.03 5.23 11.89
CA GLY A 15 -3.85 6.07 11.01
C GLY A 15 -4.74 5.22 10.09
N PRO A 16 -5.80 5.80 9.51
CA PRO A 16 -6.69 5.10 8.59
C PRO A 16 -6.06 4.95 7.19
N THR A 17 -6.43 3.89 6.45
CA THR A 17 -6.09 3.72 5.02
C THR A 17 -6.87 2.55 4.42
N MET A 18 -7.30 2.63 3.16
CA MET A 18 -7.87 1.50 2.37
C MET A 18 -8.93 0.66 3.11
N GLY A 19 -9.87 1.30 3.82
CA GLY A 19 -10.89 0.60 4.61
C GLY A 19 -10.40 -0.10 5.87
N THR A 20 -9.13 0.09 6.25
CA THR A 20 -8.47 -0.45 7.44
C THR A 20 -7.62 0.63 8.13
N ARG A 21 -6.66 0.22 8.98
CA ARG A 21 -5.71 1.11 9.68
C ARG A 21 -4.30 0.56 9.61
N TRP A 22 -3.32 1.44 9.51
CA TRP A 22 -1.90 1.11 9.73
C TRP A 22 -1.54 1.32 11.20
N SER A 23 -0.49 0.65 11.66
CA SER A 23 0.07 0.82 13.01
C SER A 23 1.58 0.67 12.97
N ALA A 24 2.29 1.52 13.71
CA ALA A 24 3.74 1.50 13.82
C ALA A 24 4.16 1.62 15.29
N LEU A 25 5.05 0.74 15.71
CA LEU A 25 5.63 0.74 17.04
C LEU A 25 7.14 0.82 16.90
N PHE A 26 7.75 1.80 17.57
CA PHE A 26 9.20 1.98 17.54
C PHE A 26 9.69 2.63 18.83
N PHE A 27 10.99 2.57 19.05
CA PHE A 27 11.66 3.17 20.19
C PHE A 27 12.56 4.30 19.69
N ALA A 28 12.51 5.46 20.33
CA ALA A 28 13.31 6.64 19.97
C ALA A 28 13.89 7.32 21.21
N PRO A 29 14.98 8.09 21.09
CA PRO A 29 15.55 8.82 22.22
C PRO A 29 14.53 9.76 22.89
N PRO A 30 14.67 10.04 24.20
CA PRO A 30 13.85 11.03 24.89
C PRO A 30 13.84 12.38 24.15
N GLY A 31 12.67 13.01 24.05
CA GLY A 31 12.50 14.29 23.34
C GLY A 31 12.31 14.17 21.83
N PHE A 32 12.27 12.95 21.28
CA PHE A 32 11.90 12.73 19.88
C PHE A 32 10.45 13.14 19.60
N ASP A 33 10.24 13.95 18.57
CA ASP A 33 8.90 14.29 18.06
C ASP A 33 8.46 13.25 17.01
N PRO A 34 7.40 12.45 17.28
CA PRO A 34 6.92 11.45 16.34
C PRO A 34 6.00 12.01 15.24
N ALA A 35 5.60 13.29 15.29
CA ALA A 35 4.66 13.86 14.33
C ALA A 35 5.14 13.79 12.86
N PRO A 36 6.42 14.09 12.53
CA PRO A 36 6.92 13.94 11.16
C PRO A 36 6.89 12.48 10.66
N VAL A 37 7.11 11.51 11.56
CA VAL A 37 7.02 10.08 11.23
C VAL A 37 5.57 9.69 10.95
N ALA A 38 4.63 10.13 11.77
CA ALA A 38 3.21 9.89 11.56
C ALA A 38 2.76 10.42 10.18
N ALA A 39 3.14 11.67 9.85
CA ALA A 39 2.82 12.28 8.57
C ALA A 39 3.48 11.57 7.38
N ALA A 40 4.72 11.08 7.54
CA ALA A 40 5.40 10.30 6.51
C ALA A 40 4.73 8.94 6.27
N LEU A 41 4.35 8.23 7.33
CA LEU A 41 3.63 6.96 7.24
C LEU A 41 2.27 7.13 6.58
N GLN A 42 1.51 8.16 6.97
CA GLN A 42 0.23 8.44 6.34
C GLN A 42 0.40 8.75 4.85
N ARG A 43 1.34 9.62 4.47
CA ARG A 43 1.60 9.92 3.05
C ARG A 43 1.98 8.68 2.24
N ALA A 44 2.76 7.76 2.81
CA ALA A 44 3.15 6.53 2.12
C ALA A 44 1.93 5.63 1.82
N VAL A 45 1.01 5.48 2.77
CA VAL A 45 -0.20 4.67 2.53
C VAL A 45 -1.22 5.41 1.66
N ASP A 46 -1.26 6.74 1.70
CA ASP A 46 -2.08 7.55 0.80
C ASP A 46 -1.58 7.45 -0.65
N GLU A 47 -0.26 7.40 -0.87
CA GLU A 47 0.33 7.16 -2.19
C GLU A 47 -0.05 5.79 -2.74
N ILE A 48 -0.05 4.75 -1.90
CA ILE A 48 -0.51 3.41 -2.30
C ILE A 48 -1.98 3.44 -2.68
N ASP A 49 -2.84 4.07 -1.87
CA ASP A 49 -4.27 4.18 -2.17
C ASP A 49 -4.51 4.93 -3.48
N ALA A 50 -3.80 6.04 -3.72
CA ALA A 50 -3.89 6.80 -4.96
C ALA A 50 -3.48 5.97 -6.19
N GLN A 51 -2.46 5.13 -6.09
CA GLN A 51 -1.98 4.34 -7.23
C GLN A 51 -2.77 3.04 -7.44
N MET A 52 -3.20 2.38 -6.37
CA MET A 52 -3.56 0.95 -6.39
C MET A 52 -4.99 0.65 -5.94
N SER A 53 -5.78 1.65 -5.58
CA SER A 53 -7.15 1.44 -5.12
C SER A 53 -8.10 1.10 -6.26
N LEU A 54 -8.93 0.07 -6.05
CA LEU A 54 -10.07 -0.26 -6.91
C LEU A 54 -11.29 0.64 -6.64
N TRP A 55 -11.30 1.40 -5.54
CA TRP A 55 -12.42 2.27 -5.14
C TRP A 55 -12.23 3.73 -5.57
N ARG A 56 -11.05 4.08 -6.09
CA ARG A 56 -10.72 5.41 -6.56
C ARG A 56 -10.72 5.44 -8.09
N ALA A 57 -11.74 6.08 -8.66
CA ALA A 57 -11.90 6.21 -10.11
C ALA A 57 -10.67 6.84 -10.82
N ASP A 58 -9.89 7.65 -10.09
CA ASP A 58 -8.69 8.34 -10.57
C ASP A 58 -7.39 7.53 -10.34
N SER A 59 -7.46 6.29 -9.86
CA SER A 59 -6.25 5.50 -9.58
C SER A 59 -5.52 5.04 -10.83
N ASP A 60 -4.19 4.92 -10.73
CA ASP A 60 -3.38 4.38 -11.81
C ASP A 60 -3.77 2.95 -12.19
N LEU A 61 -4.18 2.15 -11.20
CA LEU A 61 -4.68 0.79 -11.43
C LEU A 61 -5.97 0.79 -12.26
N LEU A 62 -6.94 1.65 -11.96
CA LEU A 62 -8.17 1.70 -12.77
C LEU A 62 -7.91 2.28 -14.16
N ARG A 63 -6.96 3.21 -14.30
CA ARG A 63 -6.51 3.69 -15.62
C ARG A 63 -5.86 2.56 -16.44
N LEU A 64 -5.11 1.66 -15.81
CA LEU A 64 -4.63 0.44 -16.46
C LEU A 64 -5.78 -0.49 -16.86
N ASN A 65 -6.71 -0.75 -15.94
CA ASN A 65 -7.83 -1.68 -16.18
C ASN A 65 -8.77 -1.18 -17.31
N ALA A 66 -8.90 0.14 -17.48
CA ALA A 66 -9.72 0.74 -18.53
C ALA A 66 -9.04 0.77 -19.91
N ALA A 67 -7.73 0.52 -19.99
CA ALA A 67 -6.99 0.60 -21.23
C ALA A 67 -7.29 -0.61 -22.14
N PRO A 68 -7.47 -0.40 -23.46
CA PRO A 68 -7.63 -1.50 -24.40
C PRO A 68 -6.42 -2.44 -24.40
N PRO A 69 -6.62 -3.76 -24.60
CA PRO A 69 -5.52 -4.68 -24.82
C PRO A 69 -4.64 -4.24 -26.01
N GLY A 70 -3.33 -4.17 -25.79
CA GLY A 70 -2.35 -3.73 -26.79
C GLY A 70 -1.90 -2.28 -26.64
N ASP A 71 -2.61 -1.48 -25.85
CA ASP A 71 -2.23 -0.09 -25.58
C ASP A 71 -1.20 0.00 -24.45
N TRP A 72 -0.24 0.91 -24.60
CA TRP A 72 0.75 1.20 -23.57
C TRP A 72 0.22 2.22 -22.59
N VAL A 73 0.22 1.86 -21.30
CA VAL A 73 -0.14 2.74 -20.20
C VAL A 73 1.12 3.05 -19.39
N ALA A 74 1.51 4.33 -19.33
CA ALA A 74 2.56 4.74 -18.41
C ALA A 74 2.07 4.60 -16.97
N LEU A 75 2.80 3.90 -16.10
CA LEU A 75 2.43 3.64 -14.71
C LEU A 75 3.54 4.08 -13.75
N PRO A 76 3.21 4.44 -12.49
CA PRO A 76 4.20 4.68 -11.46
C PRO A 76 5.11 3.46 -11.22
N ALA A 77 6.37 3.72 -10.89
CA ALA A 77 7.36 2.66 -10.67
C ALA A 77 6.96 1.68 -9.55
N GLN A 78 6.29 2.16 -8.51
CA GLN A 78 5.85 1.35 -7.38
C GLN A 78 4.73 0.38 -7.78
N LEU A 79 3.72 0.86 -8.52
CA LEU A 79 2.67 0.01 -9.09
C LEU A 79 3.28 -1.04 -10.04
N MET A 80 4.23 -0.65 -10.90
CA MET A 80 4.94 -1.58 -11.78
C MET A 80 5.68 -2.67 -11.00
N ALA A 81 6.34 -2.33 -9.90
CA ALA A 81 7.03 -3.31 -9.05
C ALA A 81 6.06 -4.31 -8.41
N VAL A 82 4.90 -3.84 -7.95
CA VAL A 82 3.84 -4.70 -7.39
C VAL A 82 3.27 -5.63 -8.45
N LEU A 83 2.92 -5.13 -9.64
CA LEU A 83 2.43 -5.95 -10.76
C LEU A 83 3.45 -7.01 -11.18
N ALA A 84 4.73 -6.64 -11.30
CA ALA A 84 5.79 -7.57 -11.64
C ALA A 84 5.96 -8.68 -10.58
N LEU A 85 5.87 -8.33 -9.29
CA LEU A 85 5.92 -9.31 -8.21
C LEU A 85 4.68 -10.22 -8.22
N ALA A 86 3.49 -9.65 -8.37
CA ALA A 86 2.24 -10.39 -8.44
C ALA A 86 2.27 -11.45 -9.56
N LEU A 87 2.73 -11.09 -10.76
CA LEU A 87 2.89 -12.03 -11.87
C LEU A 87 3.92 -13.14 -11.56
N ARG A 88 5.00 -12.83 -10.83
CA ARG A 88 5.96 -13.85 -10.38
C ARG A 88 5.33 -14.81 -9.38
N ILE A 89 4.58 -14.30 -8.41
CA ILE A 89 3.87 -15.11 -7.41
C ILE A 89 2.86 -16.02 -8.11
N GLY A 90 2.09 -15.50 -9.08
CA GLY A 90 1.13 -16.30 -9.80
C GLY A 90 1.77 -17.51 -10.51
N ARG A 91 2.90 -17.29 -11.19
CA ARG A 91 3.69 -18.40 -11.76
C ARG A 91 4.21 -19.37 -10.72
N ALA A 92 4.79 -18.87 -9.62
CA ALA A 92 5.34 -19.71 -8.56
C ALA A 92 4.26 -20.55 -7.84
N SER A 93 3.03 -20.05 -7.80
CA SER A 93 1.87 -20.71 -7.19
C SER A 93 1.12 -21.66 -8.12
N GLY A 94 1.55 -21.83 -9.38
CA GLY A 94 0.81 -22.61 -10.38
C GLY A 94 -0.58 -22.05 -10.71
N GLY A 95 -0.75 -20.73 -10.61
CA GLY A 95 -2.02 -20.04 -10.86
C GLY A 95 -2.95 -19.90 -9.65
N ALA A 96 -2.56 -20.37 -8.45
CA ALA A 96 -3.38 -20.18 -7.25
C ALA A 96 -3.49 -18.70 -6.82
N PHE A 97 -2.48 -17.89 -7.14
CA PHE A 97 -2.54 -16.44 -7.04
C PHE A 97 -2.68 -15.83 -8.44
N ASP A 98 -3.76 -15.11 -8.69
CA ASP A 98 -4.01 -14.45 -9.97
C ASP A 98 -4.60 -13.04 -9.75
N ILE A 99 -3.96 -12.03 -10.34
CA ILE A 99 -4.40 -10.63 -10.27
C ILE A 99 -5.38 -10.25 -11.38
N GLY A 100 -5.56 -11.12 -12.39
CA GLY A 100 -6.46 -10.90 -13.53
C GLY A 100 -7.90 -11.35 -13.29
N VAL A 101 -8.25 -11.79 -12.08
CA VAL A 101 -9.58 -12.34 -11.74
C VAL A 101 -10.64 -11.26 -11.44
N GLY A 102 -10.37 -10.00 -11.80
CA GLY A 102 -11.23 -8.85 -11.49
C GLY A 102 -12.69 -9.04 -11.95
N ASP A 103 -12.90 -9.49 -13.19
CA ASP A 103 -14.25 -9.73 -13.74
C ASP A 103 -15.00 -10.81 -12.95
N ALA A 104 -14.31 -11.89 -12.54
CA ALA A 104 -14.92 -12.92 -11.73
C ALA A 104 -15.29 -12.38 -10.34
N VAL A 105 -14.38 -11.65 -9.68
CA VAL A 105 -14.65 -11.01 -8.38
C VAL A 105 -15.87 -10.09 -8.45
N ALA A 106 -15.99 -9.29 -9.52
CA ALA A 106 -17.14 -8.42 -9.75
C ALA A 106 -18.44 -9.20 -9.99
N ALA A 107 -18.41 -10.26 -10.81
CA ALA A 107 -19.59 -11.08 -11.11
C ALA A 107 -20.21 -11.74 -9.85
N TRP A 108 -19.40 -11.99 -8.82
CA TRP A 108 -19.85 -12.53 -7.54
C TRP A 108 -20.17 -11.47 -6.48
N GLY A 109 -20.10 -10.17 -6.82
CA GLY A 109 -20.45 -9.07 -5.93
C GLY A 109 -19.41 -8.76 -4.85
N PHE A 110 -18.16 -9.20 -5.04
CA PHE A 110 -17.05 -8.92 -4.12
C PHE A 110 -16.19 -7.73 -4.55
N GLY A 111 -16.45 -7.17 -5.74
CA GLY A 111 -15.80 -5.96 -6.24
C GLY A 111 -16.37 -4.67 -5.64
N PRO A 112 -15.75 -3.52 -5.95
CA PRO A 112 -16.39 -2.22 -5.74
C PRO A 112 -17.74 -2.17 -6.47
N ALA A 113 -18.73 -1.51 -5.85
CA ALA A 113 -20.08 -1.37 -6.38
C ALA A 113 -20.15 -0.44 -7.60
#